data_AF-A0A6L3V657-F1
#
_entry.id   AF-A0A6L3V657-F1
#
_cell.length_a   1.000
_cell.length_b   1.000
_cell.length_c   1.000
_cell.angle_alpha   90.00
_cell.angle_beta   90.00
_cell.angle_gamma   90.00
#
_symmetry.space_group_name_H-M   'P 1'
#
loop_
_entity.id
_entity.type
_entity.pdbx_description
1 polymer ?
#
loop_
_entity_poly.entity_id
_entity_poly.type
_entity_poly.pdbx_seq_one_letter_code
_entity_poly.pdbx_strand_id
1 'polypeptide(L)' 'MSKGLVFINQLQLNYTSDMEKAMRGSHGVGYAMYCQKHDVRMKVEKKRQAEYMQSQRMLANFERKLHS' A
#
# COMPACT_ATOMS: atom_id res chain seq x y z
N MET A 1 -5.71 34.04 -17.32
CA MET A 1 -6.25 32.67 -17.45
C MET A 1 -5.41 31.74 -16.60
N SER A 2 -5.98 31.20 -15.53
CA SER A 2 -5.29 30.33 -14.57
C SER A 2 -4.83 29.06 -15.27
N LYS A 3 -3.53 28.73 -15.18
CA LYS A 3 -3.00 27.46 -15.68
C LYS A 3 -3.63 26.34 -14.84
N GLY A 4 -4.52 25.56 -15.45
CA GLY A 4 -5.13 24.39 -14.82
C GLY A 4 -4.03 23.45 -14.32
N LEU A 5 -3.93 23.32 -13.00
CA LEU A 5 -2.96 22.45 -12.35
C LEU A 5 -3.44 21.00 -12.54
N VAL A 6 -2.92 20.31 -13.56
CA VAL A 6 -3.18 18.89 -13.76
C VAL A 6 -2.39 18.11 -12.73
N PHE A 7 -3.06 17.57 -11.71
CA PHE A 7 -2.45 16.71 -10.69
C PHE A 7 -2.22 15.30 -11.25
N ILE A 8 -1.15 15.10 -12.01
CA ILE A 8 -0.81 13.83 -12.70
C ILE A 8 -0.69 12.62 -11.75
N ASN A 9 -0.49 12.83 -10.43
CA ASN A 9 -0.17 11.76 -9.47
C ASN A 9 -1.31 11.35 -8.52
N GLN A 10 -2.50 11.94 -8.66
CA GLN A 10 -3.64 11.63 -7.79
C GLN A 10 -4.37 10.37 -8.25
N LEU A 11 -4.58 9.41 -7.35
CA LEU A 11 -5.43 8.25 -7.61
C LEU A 11 -6.87 8.56 -7.24
N GLN A 12 -7.82 8.26 -8.13
CA GLN A 12 -9.24 8.25 -7.78
C GLN A 12 -9.61 6.84 -7.30
N LEU A 13 -9.70 6.67 -5.99
CA LEU A 13 -10.12 5.42 -5.36
C LEU A 13 -11.42 5.66 -4.60
N ASN A 14 -12.38 4.76 -4.80
CA ASN A 14 -13.53 4.64 -3.92
C ASN A 14 -13.14 3.73 -2.76
N TYR A 15 -13.28 4.23 -1.53
CA TYR A 15 -12.97 3.48 -0.32
C TYR A 15 -14.00 3.80 0.77
N THR A 16 -14.26 2.84 1.65
CA THR A 16 -15.21 3.00 2.77
C THR A 16 -14.52 3.60 3.99
N SER A 17 -15.32 4.03 4.97
CA SER A 17 -14.83 4.47 6.28
C SER A 17 -13.99 3.40 6.98
N ASP A 18 -14.36 2.13 6.82
CA ASP A 18 -13.67 1.01 7.45
C ASP A 18 -12.33 0.73 6.79
N MET A 19 -12.26 0.84 5.45
CA MET A 19 -10.99 0.78 4.73
C MET A 19 -10.06 1.91 5.15
N GLU A 20 -10.57 3.13 5.28
CA GLU A 20 -9.83 4.29 5.78
C GLU A 20 -9.31 4.05 7.22
N LYS A 21 -10.13 3.48 8.10
CA LYS A 21 -9.73 3.11 9.47
C LYS A 21 -8.65 2.03 9.47
N ALA A 22 -8.81 0.98 8.66
CA ALA A 22 -7.84 -0.11 8.54
C ALA A 22 -6.50 0.39 7.99
N MET A 23 -6.51 1.23 6.96
CA MET A 23 -5.30 1.82 6.38
C MET A 23 -4.51 2.64 7.42
N ARG A 24 -5.22 3.45 8.23
CA ARG A 24 -4.60 4.18 9.34
C ARG A 24 -3.99 3.24 10.37
N GLY A 25 -4.67 2.14 10.72
CA GLY A 25 -4.16 1.15 11.66
C GLY A 25 -2.91 0.43 11.16
N SER A 26 -2.90 -0.03 9.90
CA SER A 26 -1.80 -0.85 9.36
C SER A 26 -0.58 -0.05 8.90
N HIS A 27 -0.81 1.15 8.37
CA HIS A 27 0.21 1.94 7.67
C HIS A 27 0.43 3.33 8.27
N GLY A 28 -0.36 3.76 9.26
CA GLY A 28 -0.24 5.08 9.89
C GLY A 28 -0.74 6.24 9.02
N VAL A 29 -1.35 5.94 7.86
CA VAL A 29 -1.85 6.94 6.90
C VAL A 29 -3.23 6.53 6.38
N GLY A 30 -4.03 7.52 5.99
CA GLY A 30 -5.34 7.32 5.38
C GLY A 30 -5.29 7.09 3.87
N TYR A 31 -6.38 6.57 3.29
CA TYR A 31 -6.53 6.45 1.83
C TYR A 31 -6.56 7.83 1.17
N ALA A 32 -7.18 8.83 1.79
CA ALA A 32 -7.16 10.22 1.28
C ALA A 32 -5.73 10.71 1.01
N MET A 33 -4.82 10.48 1.98
CA MET A 33 -3.42 10.90 1.89
C MET A 33 -2.63 10.03 0.92
N TYR A 34 -2.86 8.72 0.94
CA TYR A 34 -2.27 7.75 0.02
C TYR A 34 -2.61 8.08 -1.46
N CYS A 35 -3.85 8.46 -1.73
CA CYS A 35 -4.30 8.81 -3.08
C CYS A 35 -3.65 10.10 -3.60
N GLN A 36 -3.51 11.10 -2.74
CA GLN A 36 -3.03 12.43 -3.12
C GLN A 36 -1.51 12.54 -3.18
N LYS A 37 -0.79 11.88 -2.26
CA LYS A 37 0.67 12.05 -2.10
C LYS A 37 1.42 10.82 -2.60
N HIS A 38 2.09 10.98 -3.74
CA HIS A 38 2.88 9.91 -4.36
C HIS A 38 3.92 9.31 -3.41
N ASP A 39 4.67 10.12 -2.67
CA ASP A 39 5.71 9.63 -1.75
C ASP A 39 5.12 8.78 -0.61
N VAL A 40 3.94 9.17 -0.12
CA VAL A 40 3.21 8.39 0.90
C VAL A 40 2.82 7.04 0.31
N ARG A 41 2.26 7.03 -0.90
CA ARG A 41 1.94 5.80 -1.63
C ARG A 41 3.17 4.91 -1.81
N MET A 42 4.29 5.45 -2.26
CA MET A 42 5.51 4.67 -2.47
C MET A 42 6.06 4.07 -1.17
N LYS A 43 5.92 4.76 -0.02
CA LYS A 43 6.31 4.18 1.28
C LYS A 43 5.44 2.98 1.65
N VAL A 44 4.13 3.07 1.44
CA VAL A 44 3.19 1.96 1.69
C VAL A 44 3.52 0.77 0.78
N GLU A 45 3.66 1.00 -0.52
CA GLU A 45 3.87 -0.09 -1.48
C GLU A 45 5.22 -0.78 -1.31
N LYS A 46 6.28 -0.04 -0.95
CA LYS A 46 7.58 -0.64 -0.59
C LYS A 46 7.46 -1.58 0.62
N LYS A 47 6.71 -1.18 1.65
CA LYS A 47 6.47 -2.01 2.84
C LYS A 47 5.69 -3.27 2.46
N ARG A 48 4.60 -3.13 1.69
CA ARG A 48 3.80 -4.27 1.19
C ARG A 48 4.64 -5.27 0.40
N GLN A 49 5.52 -4.78 -0.48
CA GLN A 49 6.41 -5.65 -1.25
C GLN A 49 7.40 -6.40 -0.34
N ALA A 50 7.97 -5.73 0.67
CA ALA A 50 8.87 -6.38 1.62
C ALA A 50 8.18 -7.48 2.43
N GLU A 51 6.97 -7.22 2.93
CA GLU A 51 6.14 -8.17 3.66
C GLU A 51 5.75 -9.38 2.79
N TYR A 52 5.36 -9.13 1.53
CA TYR A 52 5.08 -10.20 0.57
C TYR A 52 6.29 -11.10 0.34
N MET A 53 7.47 -10.53 0.06
CA MET A 53 8.70 -11.29 -0.14
C MET A 53 9.08 -12.12 1.10
N GLN A 54 8.90 -11.55 2.30
CA GLN A 54 9.12 -12.29 3.55
C GLN A 54 8.15 -13.47 3.67
N SER A 55 6.87 -13.25 3.39
CA SER A 55 5.85 -14.31 3.39
C SER A 55 6.18 -15.44 2.43
N GLN A 56 6.57 -15.11 1.19
CA GLN A 56 6.94 -16.11 0.18
C GLN A 56 8.14 -16.95 0.63
N ARG A 57 9.15 -16.33 1.26
CA ARG A 57 10.30 -17.06 1.82
C ARG A 57 9.88 -18.02 2.94
N MET A 58 8.95 -17.60 3.81
CA MET A 58 8.44 -18.45 4.89
C MET A 58 7.67 -19.65 4.34
N LEU A 59 6.81 -19.44 3.34
CA LEU A 59 6.08 -20.52 2.65
C LEU A 59 7.04 -21.52 2.01
N ALA A 60 8.02 -21.05 1.23
CA ALA A 60 9.01 -21.94 0.61
C ALA A 60 9.83 -22.74 1.65
N ASN A 61 10.15 -22.13 2.79
CA ASN A 61 10.83 -22.84 3.88
C ASN A 61 9.93 -23.89 4.55
N PHE A 62 8.64 -23.60 4.69
CA PHE A 62 7.66 -24.52 5.25
C PHE A 62 7.43 -25.72 4.32
N GLU A 63 7.23 -25.47 3.03
CA GLU A 63 7.09 -26.53 2.00
C GLU A 63 8.31 -27.45 1.99
N ARG A 64 9.54 -26.91 2.02
CA ARG A 64 10.75 -27.75 2.08
C ARG A 64 10.79 -28.69 3.29
N LYS A 65 10.25 -28.28 4.44
CA LYS A 65 10.20 -29.12 5.66
C LYS A 65 9.11 -30.20 5.60
N LEU A 66 8.04 -29.97 4.85
CA LEU A 66 6.98 -30.96 4.67
C LEU A 66 7.37 -32.06 3.68
N HIS A 67 8.20 -31.71 2.69
CA HIS A 67 8.66 -32.63 1.64
C HIS A 67 10.01 -33.29 1.93
N SER A 68 10.60 -33.07 3.11
CA SER A 68 11.82 -33.73 3.61
C SER A 68 11.49 -34.86 4.57
#